data_AF-A0A496X6L0-F1
#
_entry.id   AF-A0A496X6L0-F1
#
_cell.length_a   1.000
_cell.length_b   1.000
_cell.length_c   1.000
_cell.angle_alpha   90.00
_cell.angle_beta   90.00
_cell.angle_gamma   90.00
#
_symmetry.space_group_name_H-M   'P 1'
#
loop_
_entity.id
_entity.type
_entity.pdbx_description
1 polymer ?
#
loop_
_entity_poly.entity_id
_entity_poly.type
_entity_poly.pdbx_seq_one_letter_code
_entity_poly.pdbx_strand_id
1 'polypeptide(L)' 'MVKFQFASLADFFAMGGHGAYVWSAYGITAIVLILLVIMPLRRRSKLLAVKSEQYSSGEVR' A
#
# COMPACT_ATOMS: atom_id res chain seq x y z
N MET A 1 33.03 13.23 -12.71
CA MET A 1 32.41 14.17 -11.75
C MET A 1 30.91 13.90 -11.75
N VAL A 2 30.38 13.28 -10.70
CA VAL A 2 28.93 13.02 -10.56
C VAL A 2 28.24 14.37 -10.35
N LYS A 3 27.42 14.80 -11.30
CA LYS A 3 26.61 16.02 -11.18
C LYS A 3 25.23 15.64 -10.69
N PHE A 4 24.84 16.14 -9.52
CA PHE A 4 23.48 16.04 -9.06
C PHE A 4 22.62 16.94 -9.96
N GLN A 5 21.67 16.33 -10.68
CA GLN A 5 20.86 17.02 -11.70
C GLN A 5 19.78 17.96 -11.10
N PHE A 6 19.63 17.98 -9.78
CA PHE A 6 18.60 18.76 -9.09
C PHE A 6 19.25 19.74 -8.12
N ALA A 7 18.93 21.02 -8.27
CA ALA A 7 19.43 22.10 -7.41
C ALA A 7 18.57 22.30 -6.14
N SER A 8 17.34 21.77 -6.13
CA SER A 8 16.40 21.90 -5.03
C SER A 8 15.40 20.74 -4.95
N LEU A 9 14.73 20.58 -3.79
CA LEU A 9 13.61 19.64 -3.65
C LEU A 9 12.45 20.00 -4.59
N ALA A 10 12.24 21.29 -4.86
CA ALA A 10 11.22 21.74 -5.81
C ALA A 10 11.53 21.26 -7.24
N ASP A 11 12.79 21.32 -7.69
CA ASP A 11 13.19 20.81 -9.00
C ASP A 11 13.06 19.28 -9.10
N PHE A 12 13.28 18.58 -7.99
CA PHE A 12 13.06 17.14 -7.91
C PHE A 12 11.57 16.78 -8.06
N PHE A 13 10.67 17.53 -7.43
CA PHE A 13 9.23 17.30 -7.58
C PHE A 13 8.68 17.81 -8.92
N ALA A 14 9.24 18.88 -9.47
CA ALA A 14 8.80 19.44 -10.75
C ALA A 14 9.36 18.67 -11.96
N MET A 15 10.52 18.00 -11.83
CA MET A 15 11.21 17.26 -12.90
C MET A 15 11.12 17.96 -14.27
N GLY A 16 11.47 19.25 -14.32
CA GLY A 16 11.44 20.05 -15.55
C GLY A 16 10.06 20.25 -16.19
N GLY A 17 8.97 20.09 -15.42
CA GLY A 17 7.59 20.28 -15.89
C GLY A 17 6.76 18.98 -15.98
N HIS A 18 7.39 17.81 -15.88
CA HIS A 18 6.70 16.51 -15.96
C HIS A 18 6.43 15.85 -14.61
N GLY A 19 6.92 16.45 -13.52
CA GLY A 19 6.78 15.89 -12.19
C GLY A 19 5.33 15.55 -11.79
N ALA A 20 4.36 16.39 -12.18
CA ALA A 20 2.95 16.12 -11.92
C ALA A 20 2.45 14.77 -12.48
N TYR A 21 2.91 14.38 -13.68
CA TYR A 21 2.57 13.09 -14.29
C TYR A 21 3.26 11.92 -13.59
N VAL A 22 4.52 12.09 -13.21
CA VAL A 22 5.30 11.07 -12.51
C VAL A 22 4.69 10.79 -11.14
N TRP A 23 4.49 11.84 -10.33
CA TRP A 23 3.97 11.71 -8.98
C TRP A 23 2.50 11.26 -8.94
N SER A 24 1.67 11.62 -9.92
CA SER A 24 0.31 11.08 -10.02
C SER A 24 0.31 9.58 -10.32
N ALA A 25 1.16 9.10 -11.24
CA ALA A 25 1.30 7.66 -11.49
C ALA A 25 1.73 6.91 -10.22
N TYR A 26 2.77 7.40 -9.52
CA TYR A 26 3.21 6.84 -8.24
C TYR A 26 2.10 6.88 -7.17
N GLY A 27 1.34 7.97 -7.10
CA GLY A 27 0.21 8.13 -6.17
C GLY A 27 -0.89 7.10 -6.43
N ILE A 28 -1.29 6.91 -7.69
CA ILE A 28 -2.29 5.90 -8.08
C ILE A 28 -1.78 4.49 -7.72
N THR A 29 -0.53 4.17 -8.06
CA THR A 29 0.06 2.87 -7.71
C THR A 29 0.09 2.67 -6.19
N ALA A 30 0.50 3.68 -5.42
CA ALA A 30 0.52 3.60 -3.96
C ALA A 30 -0.88 3.35 -3.39
N ILE A 31 -1.91 4.02 -3.90
CA ILE A 31 -3.31 3.79 -3.50
C ILE A 31 -3.71 2.34 -3.77
N VAL A 32 -3.43 1.81 -4.97
CA VAL A 32 -3.75 0.42 -5.31
C VAL A 32 -3.05 -0.56 -4.38
N LEU A 33 -1.76 -0.36 -4.09
CA LEU A 33 -1.01 -1.19 -3.15
C LEU A 33 -1.58 -1.13 -1.74
N ILE A 34 -1.94 0.06 -1.25
CA ILE A 34 -2.57 0.23 0.06
C ILE A 34 -3.90 -0.54 0.13
N LEU A 35 -4.74 -0.44 -0.90
CA LEU A 35 -6.00 -1.18 -0.96
C LEU A 35 -5.77 -2.69 -0.98
N LEU A 36 -4.77 -3.14 -1.74
CA LEU A 36 -4.37 -4.56 -1.81
C LEU A 36 -3.85 -5.10 -0.49
N VAL A 37 -3.27 -4.27 0.38
CA VAL A 37 -2.80 -4.67 1.72
C VAL A 37 -3.93 -4.60 2.74
N ILE A 38 -4.72 -3.53 2.75
CA ILE A 38 -5.81 -3.33 3.72
C ILE A 38 -6.94 -4.36 3.54
N MET A 39 -7.27 -4.70 2.30
CA MET A 39 -8.37 -5.63 2.00
C MET A 39 -8.15 -7.05 2.60
N PRO A 40 -7.01 -7.74 2.42
CA PRO A 40 -6.76 -9.03 3.03
C PRO A 40 -6.58 -8.94 4.55
N LEU A 41 -5.99 -7.87 5.08
CA LEU A 41 -5.89 -7.67 6.53
C LEU A 41 -7.27 -7.63 7.18
N ARG A 42 -8.21 -6.87 6.61
CA ARG A 42 -9.61 -6.82 7.08
C ARG A 42 -10.33 -8.16 6.95
N ARG A 43 -10.02 -8.97 5.92
CA ARG A 43 -10.61 -10.30 5.73
C ARG A 43 -10.04 -11.33 6.70
N ARG A 44 -8.73 -11.30 7.01
CA ARG A 44 -8.11 -12.21 7.96
C ARG A 44 -8.69 -12.08 9.37
N SER A 45 -8.95 -10.86 9.83
CA SER A 45 -9.60 -10.65 11.13
C SER A 45 -10.97 -11.34 11.23
N LYS A 46 -11.73 -11.40 10.12
CA LYS A 46 -13.03 -12.09 10.09
C LYS A 46 -12.90 -13.61 10.09
N LEU A 47 -11.91 -14.16 9.40
CA LEU A 47 -11.71 -15.62 9.33
C LEU A 47 -11.18 -16.21 10.64
N LEU A 48 -10.33 -15.47 11.37
CA LEU A 48 -9.85 -15.90 12.67
C LEU A 48 -10.95 -15.88 13.74
N ALA A 49 -11.85 -14.89 13.69
CA ALA A 49 -13.02 -14.83 14.57
C ALA A 49 -13.97 -16.02 14.39
N VAL A 50 -14.15 -16.51 13.15
CA VAL A 50 -15.00 -17.67 12.87
C VAL A 50 -14.35 -19.00 13.30
N LYS A 51 -13.02 -19.10 13.25
CA LYS A 51 -12.31 -20.35 13.54
C LYS A 51 -12.23 -20.69 15.03
N SER A 52 -12.20 -19.70 15.92
CA SER A 52 -12.24 -19.94 17.38
C SER A 52 -13.55 -20.57 17.84
N GLU A 53 -14.65 -20.26 17.16
CA GLU A 53 -15.97 -20.81 17.49
C GLU A 53 -16.13 -22.26 17.01
N GLN A 54 -15.49 -22.60 15.88
CA GLN A 54 -15.53 -23.94 15.31
C GLN A 54 -14.68 -24.96 16.09
N TYR A 55 -13.57 -24.54 16.70
CA TYR A 55 -12.75 -25.42 17.55
C TYR A 55 -13.48 -25.81 18.85
N SER A 56 -14.30 -24.91 19.42
CA SER A 56 -15.12 -25.21 20.61
C SER A 56 -16.28 -26.19 20.35
N SER A 57 -16.61 -26.48 19.08
CA SER A 57 -17.75 -27.33 18.71
C SER A 57 -17.37 -28.75 18.25
N GLY A 58 -16.08 -29.02 18.05
CA GLY A 58 -15.57 -30.31 17.55
C GLY A 58 -14.98 -31.26 18.60
N GLU A 59 -14.78 -30.80 19.84
CA GLU A 59 -14.05 -31.55 20.90
C GLU A 59 -14.96 -32.02 22.04
N VAL A 60 -16.22 -32.40 21.75
CA VAL A 60 -17.12 -33.08 22.71
C VAL A 60 -17.99 -34.10 21.97
N ARG A 61 -17.39 -35.08 21.28
CA ARG A 61 -18.07 -36.31 20.84
C ARG A 61 -17.14 -37.50 20.86
#